data_AF-R4U1T9-F1
#
_entry.id   AF-R4U1T9-F1
#
_cell.length_a   1.000
_cell.length_b   1.000
_cell.length_c   1.000
_cell.angle_alpha   90.00
_cell.angle_beta   90.00
_cell.angle_gamma   90.00
#
_symmetry.space_group_name_H-M   'P 1'
#
loop_
_entity.id
_entity.type
_entity.pdbx_description
1 polymer ?
#
loop_
_entity_poly.entity_id
_entity_poly.type
_entity_poly.pdbx_seq_one_letter_code
_entity_poly.pdbx_strand_id
1 'polypeptide(L)' 'MFSFSTKQKWIISWSLFGLAVLAGIGTIFYLFDFIIVAIVLLSLAGLGFFGLMILWFIFERYNKKH' A
#
# COMPACT_ATOMS: atom_id res chain seq x y z
N MET A 1 -10.79 7.07 17.02
CA MET A 1 -11.29 6.24 15.89
C MET A 1 -11.21 7.11 14.63
N PHE A 2 -10.40 6.74 13.64
CA PHE A 2 -10.27 7.54 12.42
C PHE A 2 -11.66 7.76 11.78
N SER A 3 -12.05 9.01 11.54
CA SER A 3 -13.39 9.37 11.06
C SER A 3 -13.61 9.06 9.57
N PHE A 4 -12.76 8.24 8.94
CA PHE A 4 -12.82 7.99 7.49
C PHE A 4 -14.21 7.55 7.03
N SER A 5 -14.65 8.10 5.90
CA SER A 5 -15.89 7.67 5.25
C SER A 5 -15.80 6.21 4.80
N THR A 6 -16.94 5.53 4.65
CA THR A 6 -16.98 4.14 4.17
C THR A 6 -16.25 3.96 2.84
N LYS A 7 -16.33 4.97 1.95
CA LYS A 7 -15.62 5.00 0.67
C LYS A 7 -14.10 5.09 0.84
N GLN A 8 -13.61 5.96 1.71
CA GLN A 8 -12.17 6.09 2.00
C GLN A 8 -11.58 4.83 2.62
N LYS A 9 -12.31 4.19 3.54
CA LYS A 9 -11.90 2.90 4.14
C LYS A 9 -11.77 1.83 3.06
N TRP A 10 -12.73 1.74 2.15
CA TRP A 10 -12.67 0.80 1.03
C TRP A 10 -11.46 1.04 0.13
N ILE A 11 -11.20 2.30 -0.25
CA ILE A 11 -10.05 2.66 -1.09
C ILE A 11 -8.74 2.24 -0.42
N ILE A 12 -8.54 2.61 0.86
CA ILE A 12 -7.31 2.26 1.60
C ILE A 12 -7.17 0.74 1.71
N SER A 13 -8.23 0.01 2.05
CA SER A 13 -8.19 -1.45 2.16
C SER A 13 -7.83 -2.14 0.85
N TRP A 14 -8.42 -1.72 -0.28
CA TRP A 14 -8.09 -2.31 -1.59
C TRP A 14 -6.69 -1.97 -2.05
N SER A 15 -6.23 -0.74 -1.81
CA SER A 15 -4.85 -0.37 -2.13
C SER A 15 -3.85 -1.16 -1.29
N LEU A 16 -4.11 -1.34 0.02
CA LEU A 16 -3.27 -2.19 0.88
C LEU A 16 -3.28 -3.64 0.42
N PHE A 17 -4.43 -4.18 0.05
CA PHE A 17 -4.53 -5.53 -0.51
C PHE A 17 -3.72 -5.68 -1.80
N GLY A 18 -3.83 -4.71 -2.72
CA GLY A 18 -3.04 -4.71 -3.96
C GLY A 18 -1.53 -4.68 -3.70
N LEU A 19 -1.06 -3.83 -2.78
CA LEU A 19 0.35 -3.79 -2.40
C LEU A 19 0.80 -5.08 -1.71
N ALA A 20 -0.04 -5.69 -0.87
CA ALA A 20 0.26 -6.95 -0.21
C ALA A 20 0.39 -8.10 -1.22
N VAL A 21 -0.50 -8.15 -2.22
CA VAL A 21 -0.41 -9.12 -3.33
C VAL A 21 0.88 -8.90 -4.12
N LEU A 22 1.22 -7.65 -4.44
CA LEU A 22 2.42 -7.30 -5.20
C LEU A 22 3.71 -7.68 -4.44
N ALA A 23 3.74 -7.43 -3.12
CA ALA A 23 4.81 -7.87 -2.24
C ALA A 23 4.89 -9.41 -2.13
N GLY A 24 3.73 -10.08 -2.05
CA GLY A 24 3.64 -11.54 -2.04
C GLY A 24 4.22 -12.15 -3.31
N ILE A 25 3.86 -11.63 -4.48
CA ILE A 25 4.43 -12.03 -5.77
C ILE A 25 5.94 -11.76 -5.80
N GLY A 26 6.39 -10.59 -5.35
CA GLY A 26 7.83 -10.27 -5.24
C GLY A 26 8.59 -11.25 -4.35
N THR A 27 7.99 -11.66 -3.24
CA THR A 27 8.55 -12.67 -2.33
C THR A 27 8.64 -14.03 -2.99
N ILE A 28 7.62 -14.44 -3.74
CA ILE A 28 7.64 -15.70 -4.49
C ILE A 28 8.80 -15.70 -5.51
N PHE A 29 8.98 -14.62 -6.28
CA PHE A 29 10.10 -14.50 -7.21
C PHE A 29 11.47 -14.52 -6.52
N TYR A 30 11.56 -13.95 -5.32
CA TYR A 30 12.78 -14.02 -4.51
C TYR A 30 13.13 -15.47 -4.15
N LEU A 31 12.14 -16.28 -3.78
CA LEU A 31 12.33 -17.70 -3.43
C LEU A 31 12.77 -18.56 -4.61
N PHE A 32 12.51 -18.13 -5.84
CA PHE A 32 12.91 -18.81 -7.08
C PHE A 32 14.19 -18.21 -7.70
N ASP A 33 15.00 -17.47 -6.92
CA ASP A 33 16.24 -16.83 -7.36
C ASP A 33 16.10 -15.79 -8.51
N PHE A 34 14.88 -15.32 -8.80
CA PHE A 34 14.65 -14.20 -9.70
C PHE A 34 14.87 -12.86 -8.99
N ILE A 35 16.08 -12.65 -8.49
CA ILE A 35 16.44 -11.57 -7.56
C ILE A 35 16.12 -10.19 -8.12
N ILE A 36 16.43 -9.92 -9.39
CA ILE A 36 16.18 -8.61 -10.02
C ILE A 36 14.68 -8.30 -10.04
N VAL A 37 13.85 -9.26 -10.47
CA VAL A 37 12.39 -9.10 -10.54
C VAL A 37 11.82 -8.91 -9.14
N ALA A 38 12.29 -9.70 -8.17
CA ALA A 38 11.89 -9.58 -6.78
C ALA A 38 12.21 -8.20 -6.20
N ILE A 39 13.43 -7.68 -6.40
CA ILE A 39 13.83 -6.35 -5.93
C ILE A 39 12.91 -5.27 -6.50
N VAL A 40 12.62 -5.32 -7.81
CA VAL A 40 11.74 -4.34 -8.46
C VAL A 40 10.33 -4.38 -7.85
N LEU A 41 9.74 -5.58 -7.73
CA LEU A 41 8.40 -5.74 -7.18
C LEU A 41 8.32 -5.31 -5.71
N LEU A 42 9.25 -5.75 -4.87
CA LEU A 42 9.29 -5.38 -3.46
C LEU A 42 9.52 -3.89 -3.27
N SER A 43 10.37 -3.27 -4.10
CA SER A 43 10.59 -1.82 -4.08
C SER A 43 9.33 -1.04 -4.48
N LEU A 44 8.62 -1.49 -5.52
CA LEU A 44 7.34 -0.89 -5.93
C LEU A 44 6.29 -1.02 -4.82
N ALA A 45 6.20 -2.17 -4.16
CA ALA A 45 5.31 -2.35 -3.02
C ALA A 45 5.65 -1.41 -1.86
N GLY A 46 6.94 -1.28 -1.53
CA GLY A 46 7.43 -0.38 -0.48
C GLY A 46 7.14 1.09 -0.78
N LEU A 47 7.50 1.57 -1.98
CA LEU A 47 7.22 2.94 -2.41
C LEU A 47 5.72 3.24 -2.47
N GLY A 48 4.92 2.28 -2.95
CA GLY A 48 3.47 2.37 -2.96
C GLY A 48 2.88 2.48 -1.55
N PHE A 49 3.44 1.74 -0.59
CA PHE A 49 3.03 1.81 0.81
C PHE A 49 3.33 3.18 1.43
N PHE A 50 4.52 3.74 1.16
CA PHE A 50 4.85 5.10 1.54
C PHE A 50 3.87 6.13 0.94
N GLY A 51 3.51 5.98 -0.35
CA GLY A 51 2.50 6.81 -0.98
C GLY A 51 1.13 6.73 -0.29
N LEU A 52 0.69 5.53 0.08
CA LEU A 52 -0.55 5.35 0.83
C LEU A 52 -0.51 5.97 2.22
N MET A 53 0.62 5.90 2.92
CA MET A 53 0.77 6.57 4.22
C MET A 53 0.58 8.09 4.09
N ILE A 54 1.19 8.71 3.08
CA ILE A 54 1.01 10.16 2.83
C ILE A 54 -0.48 10.47 2.57
N LEU A 55 -1.12 9.66 1.72
CA LEU A 55 -2.52 9.84 1.36
C LEU A 55 -3.46 9.66 2.57
N TRP A 56 -3.15 8.71 3.46
CA TRP A 56 -3.82 8.55 4.74
C TRP A 56 -3.70 9.81 5.60
N PHE A 57 -2.47 10.33 5.79
CA PHE A 57 -2.24 11.54 6.59
C PHE A 57 -3.02 12.75 6.04
N ILE A 58 -3.06 12.89 4.71
CA ILE A 58 -3.84 13.94 4.05
C ILE A 58 -5.32 13.78 4.40
N PHE A 59 -5.90 12.59 4.24
CA PHE A 59 -7.31 12.36 4.57
C PHE A 59 -7.59 12.60 6.05
N GLU A 60 -6.73 12.14 6.96
CA GLU A 60 -6.92 12.37 8.39
C GLU A 60 -6.97 13.87 8.70
N ARG A 61 -6.12 14.68 8.05
CA ARG A 61 -6.10 16.13 8.25
C ARG A 61 -7.37 16.80 7.70
N TYR A 62 -7.87 16.38 6.55
CA TYR A 62 -9.14 16.90 6.01
C TYR A 62 -10.31 16.56 6.92
N ASN A 63 -10.36 15.34 7.43
CA ASN A 63 -11.46 14.83 8.24
C ASN A 63 -11.46 15.27 9.70
N LYS A 64 -10.37 15.91 10.17
CA LYS A 64 -10.31 16.61 11.46
C LYS A 64 -10.67 18.09 11.35
N LYS A 65 -10.64 18.66 10.13
CA LYS A 65 -11.00 20.06 9.87
C LYS A 65 -12.49 20.25 9.60
N HIS A 66 -13.19 19.17 9.21
CA HIS A 66 -14.64 19.07 9.08
C HIS A 66 -15.19 18.19 10.21
#